data_AF-G3IBL2-F1
#
_entry.id   AF-G3IBL2-F1
#
_cell.length_a   1.000
_cell.length_b   1.000
_cell.length_c   1.000
_cell.angle_alpha   90.00
_cell.angle_beta   90.00
_cell.angle_gamma   90.00
#
_symmetry.space_group_name_H-M   'P 1'
#
loop_
_entity.id
_entity.type
_entity.pdbx_description
1 polymer ?
#
loop_
_entity_poly.entity_id
_entity_poly.type
_entity_poly.pdbx_seq_one_letter_code
_entity_poly.pdbx_strand_id
1 'polypeptide(L)'
;MARIILQDEDVTTKIECDWKRVNSLAHYQVTDGSLVALVPKQVSAYNMANSFTFTRSLSRYESLLRAASSPDSLRSRAPMLTPDQEAGTKLWHLVKNHDHADHREGDRGSKMVSEIYLTRLLATKGTLQKFVDDLFETVFSTAHRGSALPLAIKYMFDFLDEQADQRQISDPDVRHTWKSNCLPLRFWVNVIKNPQFVFDIHKNSITDACLSVVAQTFMDSCSTSEHRLGKDSPSNKLLYAKDIPNYKSWVERYYRDISKMASISDQDMDAYLVEQSRLHANDFNVLSALSELYFYVTKYRQEILTSLDRDASCRKHKFRQKLEQIISLVSSSS
;
A
#
# COMPACT_ATOMS: atom_id res chain seq x y z
N MET A 1 33.60 20.10 -28.53
CA MET A 1 32.52 20.21 -27.54
C MET A 1 32.84 19.25 -26.41
N ALA A 2 33.21 19.75 -25.22
CA ALA A 2 33.56 18.90 -24.09
C ALA A 2 32.28 18.25 -23.54
N ARG A 3 32.31 16.95 -23.26
CA ARG A 3 31.22 16.21 -22.61
C ARG A 3 31.65 15.88 -21.20
N ILE A 4 30.83 16.23 -20.21
CA ILE A 4 31.07 15.95 -18.79
C ILE A 4 29.94 15.02 -18.32
N ILE A 5 30.30 13.95 -17.62
CA ILE A 5 29.33 13.04 -16.99
C ILE A 5 29.03 13.58 -15.59
N LEU A 6 27.76 13.87 -15.33
CA LEU A 6 27.30 14.33 -14.01
C LEU A 6 26.89 13.13 -13.17
N GLN A 7 27.29 13.12 -11.90
CA GLN A 7 26.96 12.06 -10.94
C GLN A 7 26.53 12.67 -9.60
N ASP A 8 25.83 11.91 -8.78
CA ASP A 8 25.41 12.34 -7.43
C ASP A 8 26.61 12.58 -6.51
N GLU A 9 27.70 11.82 -6.72
CA GLU A 9 28.99 11.97 -6.07
C GLU A 9 30.11 11.81 -7.10
N ASP A 10 31.10 12.71 -7.06
CA ASP A 10 32.33 12.64 -7.85
C ASP A 10 33.49 13.36 -7.14
N VAL A 11 34.64 13.48 -7.81
CA VAL A 11 35.85 14.15 -7.26
C VAL A 11 35.65 15.63 -6.92
N THR A 12 34.58 16.25 -7.41
CA THR A 12 34.24 17.65 -7.16
C THR A 12 33.26 17.81 -6.00
N THR A 13 32.73 16.71 -5.46
CA THR A 13 31.75 16.73 -4.37
C THR A 13 32.27 17.49 -3.15
N LYS A 14 31.44 18.40 -2.62
CA LYS A 14 31.78 19.21 -1.47
C LYS A 14 31.67 18.38 -0.18
N ILE A 15 32.78 18.35 0.56
CA ILE A 15 32.89 17.69 1.87
C ILE A 15 33.32 18.75 2.90
N GLU A 16 32.52 18.93 3.95
CA GLU A 16 32.75 19.91 5.02
C GLU A 16 32.46 19.28 6.39
N CYS A 17 33.48 19.19 7.26
CA CYS A 17 33.35 18.66 8.63
C CYS A 17 32.55 17.35 8.70
N ASP A 18 32.98 16.34 7.93
CA ASP A 18 32.34 15.03 7.79
C ASP A 18 30.96 15.02 7.11
N TRP A 19 30.51 16.15 6.57
CA TRP A 19 29.28 16.20 5.78
C TRP A 19 29.56 16.23 4.29
N LYS A 20 28.97 15.29 3.57
CA LYS A 20 29.04 15.21 2.10
C LYS A 20 27.73 15.71 1.50
N ARG A 21 27.79 16.71 0.61
CA ARG A 21 26.59 17.24 -0.06
C ARG A 21 26.39 16.56 -1.41
N VAL A 22 25.20 16.01 -1.67
CA VAL A 22 24.85 15.46 -3.00
C VAL A 22 25.00 16.54 -4.07
N ASN A 23 25.66 16.21 -5.17
CA ASN A 23 25.88 17.14 -6.28
C ASN A 23 24.54 17.46 -6.97
N SER A 24 24.25 18.74 -7.14
CA SER A 24 23.06 19.23 -7.86
C SER A 24 23.43 19.83 -9.21
N LEU A 25 22.46 20.16 -10.05
CA LEU A 25 22.72 20.89 -11.31
C LEU A 25 23.43 22.23 -11.07
N ALA A 26 23.12 22.90 -9.96
CA ALA A 26 23.77 24.16 -9.57
C ALA A 26 25.23 23.95 -9.15
N HIS A 27 25.59 22.78 -8.59
CA HIS A 27 26.98 22.44 -8.27
C HIS A 27 27.85 22.44 -9.53
N TYR A 28 27.32 21.90 -10.63
CA TYR A 28 27.98 21.87 -11.94
C TYR A 28 27.75 23.12 -12.80
N GLN A 29 27.08 24.15 -12.27
CA GLN A 29 26.74 25.39 -12.98
C GLN A 29 25.99 25.15 -14.29
N VAL A 30 25.11 24.14 -14.34
CA VAL A 30 24.27 23.88 -15.52
C VAL A 30 23.32 25.06 -15.70
N THR A 31 23.40 25.73 -16.87
CA THR A 31 22.57 26.89 -17.20
C THR A 31 21.31 26.49 -17.94
N ASP A 32 20.32 27.39 -17.97
CA ASP A 32 19.15 27.23 -18.82
C ASP A 32 19.54 27.03 -20.30
N GLY A 33 18.80 26.19 -21.02
CA GLY A 33 19.08 25.82 -22.41
C GLY A 33 20.27 24.86 -22.62
N SER A 34 20.87 24.31 -21.55
CA SER A 34 21.98 23.35 -21.68
C SER A 34 21.58 22.06 -22.41
N LEU A 35 22.45 21.57 -23.29
CA LEU A 35 22.27 20.28 -23.98
C LEU A 35 22.69 19.12 -23.07
N VAL A 36 21.80 18.14 -22.87
CA VAL A 36 22.03 16.96 -22.02
C VAL A 36 21.77 15.66 -22.78
N ALA A 37 22.43 14.58 -22.37
CA ALA A 37 22.22 13.24 -22.92
C ALA A 37 22.35 12.17 -21.82
N LEU A 38 21.50 11.15 -21.90
CA LEU A 38 21.63 9.93 -21.08
C LEU A 38 22.54 8.94 -21.80
N VAL A 39 23.56 8.45 -21.10
CA VAL A 39 24.52 7.47 -21.63
C VAL A 39 24.59 6.25 -20.69
N PRO A 40 24.73 5.02 -21.21
CA PRO A 40 24.98 3.85 -20.37
C PRO A 40 26.25 4.05 -19.54
N LYS A 41 26.20 3.71 -18.25
CA LYS A 41 27.36 3.79 -17.37
C LYS A 41 28.46 2.86 -17.90
N GLN A 42 29.56 3.41 -18.38
CA GLN A 42 30.73 2.63 -18.78
C GLN A 42 31.44 2.15 -17.53
N VAL A 43 31.14 0.92 -17.09
CA VAL A 43 31.87 0.28 -16.00
C VAL A 43 33.16 -0.29 -16.58
N SER A 44 34.31 0.31 -16.24
CA SER A 44 35.63 -0.26 -16.56
C SER A 44 35.73 -1.66 -15.96
N ALA A 45 36.18 -2.64 -16.74
CA ALA A 45 36.23 -4.07 -16.38
C ALA A 45 36.98 -4.40 -15.07
N TYR A 46 37.78 -3.47 -14.56
CA TYR A 46 38.49 -3.59 -13.28
C TYR A 46 37.60 -3.59 -12.03
N ASN A 47 36.41 -2.96 -12.08
CA ASN A 47 35.49 -2.92 -10.93
C ASN A 47 34.50 -4.11 -10.90
N MET A 48 34.62 -5.04 -11.85
CA MET A 48 33.72 -6.20 -11.95
C MET A 48 33.99 -7.27 -10.89
N ALA A 49 35.19 -7.26 -10.27
CA ALA A 49 35.55 -8.27 -9.28
C ALA A 49 34.87 -8.08 -7.91
N ASN A 50 34.46 -6.85 -7.54
CA ASN A 50 33.92 -6.55 -6.21
C ASN A 50 32.39 -6.39 -6.17
N SER A 51 31.67 -6.68 -7.25
CA SER A 51 30.19 -6.52 -7.28
C SER A 51 29.42 -7.72 -7.81
N PHE A 52 30.05 -8.91 -7.88
CA PHE A 52 29.38 -10.16 -8.24
C PHE A 52 29.39 -11.16 -7.09
N THR A 53 28.61 -10.88 -6.05
CA THR A 53 27.99 -11.88 -5.19
C THR A 53 26.49 -11.63 -5.10
N PHE A 54 25.81 -11.65 -6.25
CA PHE A 54 24.46 -12.17 -6.27
C PHE A 54 24.32 -13.12 -7.44
N THR A 55 24.40 -14.40 -7.11
CA THR A 55 24.21 -15.54 -7.99
C THR A 55 22.92 -15.39 -8.79
N ARG A 56 23.06 -15.45 -10.11
CA ARG A 56 22.01 -15.96 -11.00
C ARG A 56 21.55 -17.32 -10.45
N SER A 57 20.25 -17.55 -10.58
CA SER A 57 19.45 -18.70 -10.13
C SER A 57 19.17 -18.74 -8.63
N LEU A 58 18.00 -18.22 -8.23
CA LEU A 58 17.01 -18.91 -7.41
C LEU A 58 15.69 -18.11 -7.41
N SER A 59 14.59 -18.80 -7.75
CA SER A 59 13.23 -18.60 -7.27
C SER A 59 12.62 -17.18 -7.29
N ARG A 60 11.76 -16.92 -8.29
CA ARG A 60 10.85 -15.77 -8.33
C ARG A 60 9.60 -15.96 -7.44
N TYR A 61 9.67 -16.80 -6.38
CA TYR A 61 8.49 -17.16 -5.57
C TYR A 61 8.72 -17.21 -4.05
N GLU A 62 9.95 -17.07 -3.54
CA GLU A 62 10.22 -17.21 -2.08
C GLU A 62 10.00 -15.94 -1.23
N SER A 63 9.67 -14.78 -1.83
CA SER A 63 9.60 -13.51 -1.09
C SER A 63 8.26 -13.25 -0.37
N LEU A 64 7.30 -14.18 -0.37
CA LEU A 64 5.96 -13.94 0.18
C LEU A 64 5.61 -14.71 1.47
N LEU A 65 6.52 -15.52 2.03
CA LEU A 65 6.17 -16.47 3.11
C LEU A 65 6.97 -16.38 4.42
N ARG A 66 7.45 -15.18 4.79
CA ARG A 66 7.75 -14.91 6.21
C ARG A 66 6.72 -13.97 6.83
N ALA A 67 5.91 -14.58 7.69
CA ALA A 67 4.87 -13.97 8.48
C ALA A 67 5.38 -12.93 9.49
N ALA A 68 4.47 -11.99 9.81
CA ALA A 68 4.21 -11.50 11.15
C ALA A 68 5.41 -10.99 11.98
N SER A 69 5.99 -9.89 11.50
CA SER A 69 6.50 -8.79 12.34
C SER A 69 6.48 -7.55 11.46
N SER A 70 6.04 -6.40 11.98
CA SER A 70 5.92 -5.13 11.23
C SER A 70 7.02 -4.94 10.19
N PRO A 71 6.69 -4.59 8.93
CA PRO A 71 7.73 -4.17 8.01
C PRO A 71 8.16 -2.78 8.45
N ASP A 72 9.26 -2.72 9.22
CA ASP A 72 10.05 -1.49 9.29
C ASP A 72 10.29 -1.03 7.86
N SER A 73 9.95 0.24 7.63
CA SER A 73 9.88 0.89 6.33
C SER A 73 11.02 0.44 5.41
N LEU A 74 10.69 -0.27 4.34
CA LEU A 74 11.54 -0.32 3.16
C LEU A 74 11.59 1.11 2.61
N ARG A 75 12.52 1.89 3.14
CA ARG A 75 12.92 3.20 2.60
C ARG A 75 13.12 2.99 1.11
N SER A 76 12.34 3.75 0.33
CA SER A 76 12.44 3.85 -1.11
C SER A 76 13.90 3.84 -1.54
N ARG A 77 14.36 2.72 -2.10
CA ARG A 77 15.52 2.75 -2.98
C ARG A 77 15.07 3.41 -4.29
N ALA A 78 15.14 4.75 -4.30
CA ALA A 78 15.81 5.45 -5.39
C ALA A 78 17.23 4.82 -5.58
N PRO A 79 18.13 5.25 -6.47
CA PRO A 79 19.53 4.85 -6.32
C PRO A 79 20.10 5.50 -5.05
N MET A 80 19.65 5.02 -3.88
CA MET A 80 20.15 5.32 -2.56
C MET A 80 21.45 4.56 -2.51
N LEU A 81 22.54 5.30 -2.73
CA LEU A 81 23.79 5.04 -2.03
C LEU A 81 23.41 4.59 -0.62
N THR A 82 23.59 3.30 -0.34
CA THR A 82 23.77 2.85 1.03
C THR A 82 24.83 3.78 1.61
N PRO A 83 24.60 4.46 2.74
CA PRO A 83 25.66 5.20 3.39
C PRO A 83 26.80 4.20 3.53
N ASP A 84 27.91 4.47 2.86
CA ASP A 84 29.10 3.67 3.05
C ASP A 84 29.53 3.99 4.48
N GLN A 85 29.06 3.17 5.42
CA GLN A 85 29.26 3.37 6.84
C GLN A 85 30.75 3.24 7.20
N GLU A 86 31.57 2.85 6.21
CA GLU A 86 33.03 2.79 6.26
C GLU A 86 33.71 4.17 6.24
N ALA A 87 33.05 5.26 5.82
CA ALA A 87 33.72 6.56 5.63
C ALA A 87 33.51 7.61 6.74
N GLY A 88 32.71 7.35 7.77
CA GLY A 88 32.43 8.32 8.85
C GLY A 88 31.66 9.60 8.41
N THR A 89 31.41 9.78 7.11
CA THR A 89 30.76 10.98 6.57
C THR A 89 29.23 10.85 6.48
N LYS A 90 28.50 11.91 6.85
CA LYS A 90 27.04 12.02 6.76
C LYS A 90 26.61 12.70 5.46
N LEU A 91 25.76 12.04 4.67
CA LEU A 91 25.23 12.59 3.41
C LEU A 91 24.05 13.54 3.66
N TRP A 92 24.00 14.66 2.95
CA TRP A 92 22.86 15.60 2.97
C TRP A 92 22.63 16.23 1.59
N HIS A 93 21.46 16.85 1.38
CA HIS A 93 21.12 17.52 0.12
C HIS A 93 20.61 18.96 0.34
N LEU A 94 19.33 19.12 0.69
CA LEU A 94 18.72 20.44 0.93
C LEU A 94 18.68 20.81 2.42
N VAL A 95 18.57 19.82 3.30
CA VAL A 95 18.49 20.01 4.74
C VAL A 95 19.68 19.31 5.39
N LYS A 96 20.45 20.05 6.18
CA LYS A 96 21.52 19.53 7.02
C LYS A 96 21.00 19.48 8.46
N ASN A 97 20.58 18.28 8.90
CA ASN A 97 20.13 18.09 10.26
C ASN A 97 21.37 18.07 11.16
N HIS A 98 21.67 19.18 11.85
CA HIS A 98 22.68 19.17 12.91
C HIS A 98 22.16 18.34 14.08
N ASP A 99 23.00 17.45 14.62
CA ASP A 99 22.71 16.80 15.90
C ASP A 99 22.52 17.93 16.93
N HIS A 100 21.36 17.94 17.59
CA HIS A 100 20.96 18.96 18.54
C HIS A 100 21.90 19.03 19.75
N ALA A 101 23.01 19.75 19.64
CA ALA A 101 23.88 20.10 20.77
C ALA A 101 23.71 21.56 21.23
N ASP A 102 23.23 22.47 20.37
CA ASP A 102 23.04 23.88 20.73
C ASP A 102 21.55 24.26 20.70
N HIS A 103 20.82 23.89 21.75
CA HIS A 103 19.53 24.52 22.08
C HIS A 103 19.79 25.78 22.91
N ARG A 104 20.18 26.88 22.26
CA ARG A 104 19.89 28.23 22.77
C ARG A 104 19.48 29.11 21.60
N GLU A 105 18.30 29.71 21.76
CA GLU A 105 17.61 30.67 20.86
C GLU A 105 16.70 30.07 19.78
N GLY A 106 15.38 30.27 19.94
CA GLY A 106 14.49 30.37 18.76
C GLY A 106 13.09 29.76 18.79
N ASP A 107 12.35 29.75 19.90
CA ASP A 107 10.92 29.33 19.90
C ASP A 107 10.02 30.17 18.94
N ARG A 108 10.53 31.32 18.46
CA ARG A 108 9.85 32.17 17.46
C ARG A 108 10.14 31.80 16.00
N GLY A 109 11.28 31.17 15.70
CA GLY A 109 11.65 30.77 14.34
C GLY A 109 10.89 29.53 13.86
N SER A 110 10.59 28.60 14.78
CA SER A 110 9.84 27.37 14.50
C SER A 110 8.38 27.63 14.10
N LYS A 111 7.72 28.64 14.71
CA LYS A 111 6.31 28.98 14.46
C LYS A 111 6.05 29.74 13.16
N MET A 112 6.92 30.68 12.76
CA MET A 112 6.77 31.35 11.45
C MET A 112 7.02 30.39 10.27
N VAL A 113 7.93 29.45 10.46
CA VAL A 113 8.27 28.43 9.47
C VAL A 113 7.10 27.45 9.27
N SER A 114 6.36 27.08 10.32
CA SER A 114 5.18 26.20 10.21
C SER A 114 3.98 26.85 9.50
N GLU A 115 3.73 28.15 9.68
CA GLU A 115 2.66 28.88 8.97
C GLU A 115 2.90 28.99 7.46
N ILE A 116 4.15 29.25 7.03
CA ILE A 116 4.52 29.27 5.59
C ILE A 116 4.30 27.89 4.96
N TYR A 117 4.61 26.82 5.69
CA TYR A 117 4.38 25.45 5.20
C TYR A 117 2.89 25.13 5.11
N LEU A 118 2.05 25.64 6.00
CA LEU A 118 0.61 25.42 5.95
C LEU A 118 -0.02 26.00 4.67
N THR A 119 0.35 27.21 4.27
CA THR A 119 -0.14 27.79 3.00
C THR A 119 0.29 26.97 1.79
N ARG A 120 1.52 26.41 1.80
CA ARG A 120 2.00 25.52 0.73
C ARG A 120 1.23 24.19 0.69
N LEU A 121 0.90 23.62 1.86
CA LEU A 121 0.06 22.43 1.95
C LEU A 121 -1.34 22.71 1.39
N LEU A 122 -1.93 23.84 1.74
CA LEU A 122 -3.24 24.26 1.22
C LEU A 122 -3.21 24.49 -0.29
N ALA A 123 -2.16 25.13 -0.82
CA ALA A 123 -2.02 25.32 -2.27
C ALA A 123 -1.88 23.98 -3.02
N THR A 124 -1.08 23.06 -2.48
CA THR A 124 -0.92 21.71 -3.05
C THR A 124 -2.24 20.94 -3.00
N LYS A 125 -2.93 20.96 -1.86
CA LYS A 125 -4.26 20.34 -1.70
C LYS A 125 -5.26 20.93 -2.69
N GLY A 126 -5.34 22.26 -2.80
CA GLY A 126 -6.23 22.94 -3.73
C GLY A 126 -5.96 22.55 -5.19
N THR A 127 -4.70 22.38 -5.57
CA THR A 127 -4.31 21.94 -6.92
C THR A 127 -4.73 20.49 -7.20
N LEU A 128 -4.60 19.61 -6.20
CA LEU A 128 -4.92 18.18 -6.34
C LEU A 128 -6.38 17.84 -6.07
N GLN A 129 -7.17 18.78 -5.56
CA GLN A 129 -8.52 18.56 -5.03
C GLN A 129 -9.42 17.83 -6.02
N LYS A 130 -9.50 18.30 -7.27
CA LYS A 130 -10.37 17.70 -8.28
C LYS A 130 -10.06 16.22 -8.52
N PHE A 131 -8.79 15.83 -8.53
CA PHE A 131 -8.41 14.44 -8.75
C PHE A 131 -8.78 13.55 -7.56
N VAL A 132 -8.75 14.10 -6.34
CA VAL A 132 -9.21 13.40 -5.13
C VAL A 132 -10.73 13.23 -5.17
N ASP A 133 -11.46 14.29 -5.51
CA ASP A 133 -12.93 14.25 -5.65
C ASP A 133 -13.36 13.25 -6.72
N ASP A 134 -12.78 13.33 -7.92
CA ASP A 134 -13.08 12.43 -9.03
C ASP A 134 -12.84 10.96 -8.64
N LEU A 135 -11.77 10.66 -7.89
CA LEU A 135 -11.46 9.33 -7.39
C LEU A 135 -12.51 8.86 -6.36
N PHE A 136 -12.82 9.68 -5.36
CA PHE A 136 -13.73 9.29 -4.28
C PHE A 136 -15.16 9.13 -4.79
N GLU A 137 -15.61 10.03 -5.66
CA GLU A 137 -16.92 9.95 -6.31
C GLU A 137 -17.03 8.70 -7.17
N THR A 138 -15.98 8.35 -7.92
CA THR A 138 -15.96 7.13 -8.74
C THR A 138 -16.03 5.87 -7.87
N VAL A 139 -15.28 5.82 -6.77
CA VAL A 139 -15.26 4.68 -5.84
C VAL A 139 -16.61 4.50 -5.13
N PHE A 140 -17.29 5.60 -4.77
CA PHE A 140 -18.58 5.58 -4.08
C PHE A 140 -19.77 5.84 -5.02
N SER A 141 -19.69 5.38 -6.27
CA SER A 141 -20.78 5.45 -7.23
C SER A 141 -21.39 4.08 -7.51
N THR A 142 -22.72 4.02 -7.61
CA THR A 142 -23.47 2.82 -8.04
C THR A 142 -23.62 2.72 -9.56
N ALA A 143 -23.35 3.82 -10.27
CA ALA A 143 -23.34 3.88 -11.72
C ALA A 143 -22.40 5.01 -12.18
N HIS A 144 -21.25 4.67 -12.75
CA HIS A 144 -20.29 5.63 -13.26
C HIS A 144 -20.13 5.46 -14.77
N ARG A 145 -20.39 6.50 -15.56
CA ARG A 145 -20.25 6.49 -17.03
C ARG A 145 -20.95 5.33 -17.74
N GLY A 146 -22.10 4.90 -17.23
CA GLY A 146 -22.90 3.82 -17.80
C GLY A 146 -22.48 2.39 -17.39
N SER A 147 -21.44 2.22 -16.56
CA SER A 147 -21.13 0.91 -15.96
C SER A 147 -22.00 0.65 -14.73
N ALA A 148 -22.51 -0.57 -14.61
CA ALA A 148 -23.22 -1.03 -13.42
C ALA A 148 -22.24 -1.28 -12.25
N LEU A 149 -22.76 -1.25 -11.02
CA LEU A 149 -22.04 -1.66 -9.82
C LEU A 149 -21.49 -3.09 -9.95
N PRO A 150 -20.24 -3.36 -9.50
CA PRO A 150 -19.70 -4.72 -9.46
C PRO A 150 -20.58 -5.71 -8.66
N LEU A 151 -20.88 -6.87 -9.25
CA LEU A 151 -21.75 -7.89 -8.64
C LEU A 151 -21.26 -8.33 -7.26
N ALA A 152 -19.95 -8.50 -7.09
CA ALA A 152 -19.34 -8.89 -5.82
C ALA A 152 -19.62 -7.90 -4.68
N ILE A 153 -19.75 -6.60 -4.97
CA ILE A 153 -20.05 -5.59 -3.95
C ILE A 153 -21.50 -5.75 -3.48
N LYS A 154 -22.45 -5.82 -4.41
CA LYS A 154 -23.87 -6.00 -4.08
C LYS A 154 -24.10 -7.29 -3.32
N TYR A 155 -23.57 -8.42 -3.83
CA TYR A 155 -23.75 -9.73 -3.20
C TYR A 155 -23.15 -9.78 -1.78
N MET A 156 -21.94 -9.26 -1.58
CA MET A 156 -21.31 -9.20 -0.26
C MET A 156 -22.05 -8.26 0.71
N PHE A 157 -22.56 -7.13 0.24
CA PHE A 157 -23.29 -6.19 1.09
C PHE A 157 -24.66 -6.74 1.50
N ASP A 158 -25.35 -7.44 0.60
CA ASP A 158 -26.57 -8.18 0.93
C ASP A 158 -26.29 -9.28 1.95
N PHE A 159 -25.20 -10.04 1.79
CA PHE A 159 -24.78 -11.02 2.79
C PHE A 159 -24.54 -10.38 4.17
N LEU A 160 -23.83 -9.26 4.26
CA LEU A 160 -23.62 -8.55 5.53
C LEU A 160 -24.93 -8.06 6.14
N ASP A 161 -25.85 -7.61 5.29
CA ASP A 161 -27.17 -7.18 5.68
C ASP A 161 -27.98 -8.37 6.25
N GLU A 162 -28.03 -9.51 5.57
CA GLU A 162 -28.67 -10.73 6.07
C GLU A 162 -28.04 -11.24 7.37
N GLN A 163 -26.71 -11.18 7.50
CA GLN A 163 -26.02 -11.56 8.74
C GLN A 163 -26.44 -10.65 9.90
N ALA A 164 -26.61 -9.34 9.68
CA ALA A 164 -27.11 -8.41 10.70
C ALA A 164 -28.56 -8.75 11.10
N ASP A 165 -29.42 -9.01 10.12
CA ASP A 165 -30.83 -9.34 10.35
C ASP A 165 -30.98 -10.68 11.11
N GLN A 166 -30.14 -11.69 10.80
CA GLN A 166 -30.08 -12.96 11.52
C GLN A 166 -29.71 -12.80 13.02
N ARG A 167 -28.97 -11.75 13.38
CA ARG A 167 -28.65 -11.41 14.78
C ARG A 167 -29.60 -10.35 15.36
N GLN A 168 -30.65 -9.96 14.63
CA GLN A 168 -31.60 -8.93 15.04
C GLN A 168 -30.94 -7.56 15.32
N ILE A 169 -29.89 -7.23 14.56
CA ILE A 169 -29.18 -5.96 14.68
C ILE A 169 -29.87 -4.92 13.79
N SER A 170 -30.68 -4.05 14.42
CA SER A 170 -31.39 -2.96 13.74
C SER A 170 -30.59 -1.66 13.63
N ASP A 171 -29.45 -1.55 14.31
CA ASP A 171 -28.61 -0.35 14.29
C ASP A 171 -27.89 -0.20 12.93
N PRO A 172 -28.19 0.84 12.13
CA PRO A 172 -27.57 1.03 10.82
C PRO A 172 -26.07 1.31 10.90
N ASP A 173 -25.55 1.84 12.02
CA ASP A 173 -24.12 2.13 12.19
C ASP A 173 -23.28 0.86 12.20
N VAL A 174 -23.84 -0.26 12.69
CA VAL A 174 -23.15 -1.56 12.67
C VAL A 174 -22.99 -2.05 11.23
N ARG A 175 -24.06 -2.01 10.43
CA ARG A 175 -24.03 -2.41 9.01
C ARG A 175 -23.11 -1.51 8.19
N HIS A 176 -23.15 -0.20 8.44
CA HIS A 176 -22.22 0.78 7.84
C HIS A 176 -20.78 0.44 8.18
N THR A 177 -20.49 0.17 9.45
CA THR A 177 -19.15 -0.17 9.93
C THR A 177 -18.64 -1.48 9.33
N TRP A 178 -19.48 -2.51 9.22
CA TRP A 178 -19.12 -3.77 8.57
C TRP A 178 -18.79 -3.56 7.09
N LYS A 179 -19.67 -2.88 6.34
CA LYS A 179 -19.45 -2.55 4.92
C LYS A 179 -18.13 -1.79 4.72
N SER A 180 -17.88 -0.77 5.56
CA SER A 180 -16.64 0.01 5.54
C SER A 180 -15.40 -0.84 5.86
N ASN A 181 -15.46 -1.69 6.88
CA ASN A 181 -14.37 -2.57 7.30
C ASN A 181 -14.08 -3.70 6.32
N CYS A 182 -15.07 -4.12 5.52
CA CYS A 182 -14.93 -5.19 4.55
C CYS A 182 -14.34 -4.71 3.23
N LEU A 183 -14.78 -3.55 2.72
CA LEU A 183 -14.42 -3.09 1.38
C LEU A 183 -13.47 -1.88 1.38
N PRO A 184 -13.92 -0.64 1.66
CA PRO A 184 -13.07 0.53 1.49
C PRO A 184 -11.81 0.50 2.36
N LEU A 185 -11.91 0.06 3.62
CA LEU A 185 -10.77 0.04 4.54
C LEU A 185 -9.76 -1.09 4.30
N ARG A 186 -10.11 -2.10 3.49
CA ARG A 186 -9.24 -3.24 3.17
C ARG A 186 -8.70 -3.17 1.75
N PHE A 187 -9.60 -3.00 0.79
CA PHE A 187 -9.27 -2.99 -0.62
C PHE A 187 -8.89 -1.60 -1.10
N TRP A 188 -9.79 -0.63 -1.00
CA TRP A 188 -9.58 0.71 -1.61
C TRP A 188 -8.43 1.48 -0.96
N VAL A 189 -8.34 1.51 0.37
CA VAL A 189 -7.20 2.12 1.06
C VAL A 189 -5.87 1.51 0.60
N ASN A 190 -5.83 0.19 0.38
CA ASN A 190 -4.61 -0.47 -0.06
C ASN A 190 -4.22 -0.06 -1.49
N VAL A 191 -5.19 -0.01 -2.41
CA VAL A 191 -4.97 0.44 -3.79
C VAL A 191 -4.57 1.92 -3.86
N ILE A 192 -5.24 2.79 -3.10
CA ILE A 192 -4.93 4.23 -3.04
C ILE A 192 -3.50 4.45 -2.54
N LYS A 193 -3.08 3.72 -1.50
CA LYS A 193 -1.72 3.82 -0.98
C LYS A 193 -0.68 3.16 -1.89
N ASN A 194 -1.08 2.16 -2.67
CA ASN A 194 -0.17 1.33 -3.46
C ASN A 194 -0.60 1.27 -4.94
N PRO A 195 -0.58 2.40 -5.67
CA PRO A 195 -0.96 2.41 -7.08
C PRO A 195 -0.06 1.55 -7.97
N GLN A 196 1.17 1.23 -7.52
CA GLN A 196 2.06 0.29 -8.21
C GLN A 196 1.56 -1.16 -8.23
N PHE A 197 0.50 -1.50 -7.46
CA PHE A 197 -0.18 -2.80 -7.58
C PHE A 197 -1.09 -2.88 -8.81
N VAL A 198 -1.47 -1.73 -9.37
CA VAL A 198 -2.38 -1.63 -10.51
C VAL A 198 -1.64 -1.17 -11.77
N PHE A 199 -0.65 -0.29 -11.61
CA PHE A 199 0.09 0.32 -12.70
C PHE A 199 1.59 0.01 -12.62
N ASP A 200 2.25 -0.12 -13.77
CA ASP A 200 3.71 -0.22 -13.86
C ASP A 200 4.37 1.14 -13.63
N ILE A 201 4.49 1.53 -12.35
CA ILE A 201 5.01 2.83 -11.92
C ILE A 201 5.96 2.68 -10.72
N HIS A 202 6.95 3.57 -10.65
CA HIS A 202 7.79 3.70 -9.46
C HIS A 202 7.20 4.72 -8.48
N LYS A 203 6.72 4.24 -7.32
CA LYS A 203 6.28 5.11 -6.22
C LYS A 203 7.46 5.53 -5.35
N ASN A 204 7.83 6.81 -5.40
CA ASN A 204 8.84 7.38 -4.52
C ASN A 204 8.29 7.72 -3.12
N SER A 205 9.17 8.05 -2.17
CA SER A 205 8.79 8.30 -0.76
C SER A 205 7.89 9.51 -0.55
N ILE A 206 8.08 10.59 -1.32
CA ILE A 206 7.24 11.80 -1.18
C ILE A 206 5.83 11.54 -1.71
N THR A 207 5.69 10.81 -2.82
CA THR A 207 4.39 10.37 -3.34
C THR A 207 3.70 9.44 -2.35
N ASP A 208 4.41 8.50 -1.72
CA ASP A 208 3.86 7.62 -0.67
C ASP A 208 3.32 8.41 0.54
N ALA A 209 4.05 9.43 0.99
CA ALA A 209 3.59 10.32 2.06
C ALA A 209 2.31 11.09 1.68
N CYS A 210 2.25 11.64 0.46
CA CYS A 210 1.06 12.34 -0.04
C CYS A 210 -0.15 11.40 -0.18
N LEU A 211 0.03 10.20 -0.74
CA LEU A 211 -1.03 9.20 -0.86
C LEU A 211 -1.51 8.70 0.50
N SER A 212 -0.64 8.65 1.51
CA SER A 212 -1.04 8.33 2.89
C SER A 212 -1.98 9.38 3.49
N VAL A 213 -1.79 10.66 3.16
CA VAL A 213 -2.73 11.73 3.56
C VAL A 213 -4.08 11.55 2.88
N VAL A 214 -4.10 11.30 1.56
CA VAL A 214 -5.34 11.05 0.81
C VAL A 214 -6.06 9.80 1.33
N ALA A 215 -5.34 8.71 1.57
CA ALA A 215 -5.89 7.49 2.12
C ALA A 215 -6.47 7.70 3.54
N GLN A 216 -5.84 8.52 4.38
CA GLN A 216 -6.40 8.86 5.68
C GLN A 216 -7.72 9.63 5.55
N THR A 217 -7.78 10.62 4.64
CA THR A 217 -9.03 11.34 4.36
C THR A 217 -10.12 10.38 3.86
N PHE A 218 -9.77 9.42 3.00
CA PHE A 218 -10.69 8.38 2.55
C PHE A 218 -11.21 7.53 3.71
N MET A 219 -10.33 7.09 4.62
CA MET A 219 -10.74 6.35 5.83
C MET A 219 -11.67 7.16 6.73
N ASP A 220 -11.35 8.44 6.94
CA ASP A 220 -12.15 9.34 7.78
C ASP A 220 -13.56 9.55 7.19
N SER A 221 -13.69 9.51 5.85
CA SER A 221 -15.00 9.57 5.17
C SER A 221 -15.88 8.34 5.38
N CYS A 222 -15.29 7.18 5.69
CA CYS A 222 -16.02 5.95 5.95
C CYS A 222 -16.49 5.79 7.40
N SER A 223 -16.03 6.65 8.32
CA SER A 223 -16.35 6.58 9.75
C SER A 223 -17.75 7.14 10.06
N THR A 224 -18.47 6.50 10.97
CA THR A 224 -19.74 7.03 11.53
C THR A 224 -19.50 8.07 12.63
N SER A 225 -18.31 8.10 13.23
CA SER A 225 -18.00 9.02 14.34
C SER A 225 -17.89 10.47 13.89
N GLU A 226 -18.35 11.41 14.72
CA GLU A 226 -18.18 12.84 14.47
C GLU A 226 -16.70 13.23 14.34
N HIS A 227 -16.43 14.14 13.41
CA HIS A 227 -15.09 14.65 13.18
C HIS A 227 -14.78 15.80 14.15
N ARG A 228 -14.31 15.48 15.35
CA ARG A 228 -13.91 16.50 16.34
C ARG A 228 -12.54 17.06 16.03
N LEU A 229 -12.50 18.34 15.68
CA LEU A 229 -11.27 19.07 15.40
C LEU A 229 -10.90 19.97 16.58
N GLY A 230 -9.62 19.96 16.94
CA GLY A 230 -9.03 20.80 17.98
C GLY A 230 -7.65 21.26 17.58
N LYS A 231 -7.02 22.08 18.44
CA LYS A 231 -5.67 22.62 18.18
C LYS A 231 -4.60 21.54 18.04
N ASP A 232 -4.80 20.38 18.67
CA ASP A 232 -3.89 19.24 18.63
C ASP A 232 -4.25 18.22 17.53
N SER A 233 -5.20 18.56 16.64
CA SER A 233 -5.55 17.68 15.53
C SER A 233 -4.40 17.60 14.51
N PRO A 234 -4.05 16.40 14.02
CA PRO A 234 -3.05 16.23 12.99
C PRO A 234 -3.31 17.09 11.75
N SER A 235 -2.26 17.61 11.12
CA SER A 235 -2.38 18.54 9.98
C SER A 235 -3.15 17.96 8.80
N ASN A 236 -3.06 16.65 8.55
CA ASN A 236 -3.84 15.96 7.52
C ASN A 236 -5.35 15.97 7.80
N LYS A 237 -5.77 15.87 9.07
CA LYS A 237 -7.19 15.99 9.44
C LYS A 237 -7.70 17.41 9.24
N LEU A 238 -6.89 18.40 9.60
CA LEU A 238 -7.23 19.81 9.38
C LEU A 238 -7.31 20.17 7.88
N LEU A 239 -6.48 19.54 7.05
CA LEU A 239 -6.37 19.84 5.62
C LEU A 239 -7.64 19.52 4.83
N TYR A 240 -8.35 18.45 5.19
CA TYR A 240 -9.59 17.98 4.55
C TYR A 240 -10.84 18.11 5.43
N ALA A 241 -10.72 18.77 6.58
CA ALA A 241 -11.78 18.97 7.56
C ALA A 241 -13.13 19.40 6.96
N LYS A 242 -13.10 20.32 6.00
CA LYS A 242 -14.29 20.89 5.36
C LYS A 242 -14.92 19.96 4.32
N ASP A 243 -14.14 19.04 3.77
CA ASP A 243 -14.58 18.13 2.69
C ASP A 243 -15.14 16.82 3.24
N ILE A 244 -14.63 16.36 4.40
CA ILE A 244 -15.05 15.09 5.04
C ILE A 244 -16.57 14.96 5.21
N PRO A 245 -17.32 15.97 5.69
CA PRO A 245 -18.78 15.84 5.79
C PRO A 245 -19.47 15.55 4.46
N ASN A 246 -18.97 16.13 3.36
CA ASN A 246 -19.50 15.86 2.03
C ASN A 246 -19.17 14.41 1.59
N TYR A 247 -17.93 13.95 1.79
CA TYR A 247 -17.56 12.58 1.48
C TYR A 247 -18.33 11.54 2.31
N LYS A 248 -18.58 11.80 3.59
CA LYS A 248 -19.46 10.95 4.42
C LYS A 248 -20.85 10.80 3.81
N SER A 249 -21.43 11.90 3.31
CA SER A 249 -22.73 11.86 2.65
C SER A 249 -22.73 11.00 1.37
N TRP A 250 -21.60 10.95 0.65
CA TRP A 250 -21.42 10.07 -0.51
C TRP A 250 -21.38 8.61 -0.09
N VAL A 251 -20.65 8.27 0.97
CA VAL A 251 -20.58 6.90 1.51
C VAL A 251 -21.94 6.42 2.00
N GLU A 252 -22.65 7.24 2.78
CA GLU A 252 -24.00 6.94 3.27
C GLU A 252 -24.98 6.72 2.11
N ARG A 253 -24.91 7.58 1.09
CA ARG A 253 -25.71 7.44 -0.12
C ARG A 253 -25.36 6.15 -0.87
N TYR A 254 -24.09 5.86 -1.05
CA TYR A 254 -23.60 4.67 -1.73
C TYR A 254 -24.16 3.39 -1.09
N TYR A 255 -24.04 3.24 0.23
CA TYR A 255 -24.57 2.06 0.93
C TYR A 255 -26.08 1.94 0.86
N ARG A 256 -26.80 3.06 0.98
CA ARG A 256 -28.26 3.11 0.85
C ARG A 256 -28.73 2.80 -0.57
N ASP A 257 -28.04 3.29 -1.58
CA ASP A 257 -28.43 3.07 -2.97
C ASP A 257 -28.17 1.61 -3.37
N ILE A 258 -27.10 0.97 -2.88
CA ILE A 258 -26.83 -0.47 -3.05
C ILE A 258 -27.91 -1.34 -2.40
N SER A 259 -28.34 -1.02 -1.17
CA SER A 259 -29.36 -1.82 -0.49
C SER A 259 -30.72 -1.80 -1.19
N LYS A 260 -30.99 -0.73 -1.96
CA LYS A 260 -32.21 -0.62 -2.78
C LYS A 260 -32.11 -1.34 -4.13
N MET A 261 -30.93 -1.77 -4.56
CA MET A 261 -30.77 -2.53 -5.80
C MET A 261 -31.39 -3.92 -5.65
N ALA A 262 -31.88 -4.48 -6.76
CA ALA A 262 -32.37 -5.85 -6.78
C ALA A 262 -31.29 -6.82 -6.30
N SER A 263 -31.68 -7.78 -5.47
CA SER A 263 -30.79 -8.84 -5.02
C SER A 263 -30.31 -9.68 -6.21
N ILE A 264 -29.06 -10.13 -6.14
CA ILE A 264 -28.45 -11.00 -7.14
C ILE A 264 -28.84 -12.44 -6.78
N SER A 265 -29.33 -13.21 -7.76
CA SER A 265 -29.64 -14.61 -7.54
C SER A 265 -28.36 -15.44 -7.38
N ASP A 266 -28.40 -16.51 -6.59
CA ASP A 266 -27.25 -17.43 -6.46
C ASP A 266 -26.84 -18.01 -7.82
N GLN A 267 -27.80 -18.25 -8.72
CA GLN A 267 -27.53 -18.72 -10.07
C GLN A 267 -26.69 -17.72 -10.89
N ASP A 268 -27.03 -16.43 -10.83
CA ASP A 268 -26.29 -15.38 -11.55
C ASP A 268 -24.89 -15.18 -10.95
N MET A 269 -24.79 -15.24 -9.61
CA MET A 269 -23.51 -15.12 -8.92
C MET A 269 -22.61 -16.33 -9.20
N ASP A 270 -23.14 -17.54 -9.22
CA ASP A 270 -22.42 -18.76 -9.60
C ASP A 270 -21.93 -18.68 -11.05
N ALA A 271 -22.79 -18.25 -11.98
CA ALA A 271 -22.38 -18.06 -13.38
C ALA A 271 -21.24 -17.05 -13.52
N TYR A 272 -21.32 -15.94 -12.79
CA TYR A 272 -20.23 -14.95 -12.73
C TYR A 272 -18.93 -15.57 -12.17
N LEU A 273 -18.99 -16.30 -11.06
CA LEU A 273 -17.81 -16.92 -10.43
C LEU A 273 -17.19 -18.04 -11.28
N VAL A 274 -18.00 -18.81 -11.99
CA VAL A 274 -17.53 -19.82 -12.97
C VAL A 274 -16.78 -19.14 -14.10
N GLU A 275 -17.30 -18.04 -14.65
CA GLU A 275 -16.62 -17.30 -15.71
C GLU A 275 -15.30 -16.68 -15.24
N GLN A 276 -15.27 -16.07 -14.04
CA GLN A 276 -14.02 -15.57 -13.46
C GLN A 276 -13.00 -16.68 -13.23
N SER A 277 -13.44 -17.85 -12.74
CA SER A 277 -12.58 -19.02 -12.55
C SER A 277 -12.02 -19.52 -13.88
N ARG A 278 -12.83 -19.52 -14.94
CA ARG A 278 -12.41 -19.92 -16.30
C ARG A 278 -11.38 -18.96 -16.89
N LEU A 279 -11.59 -17.65 -16.72
CA LEU A 279 -10.68 -16.62 -17.25
C LEU A 279 -9.28 -16.72 -16.62
N HIS A 280 -9.21 -17.04 -15.33
CA HIS A 280 -7.96 -17.03 -14.56
C HIS A 280 -7.42 -18.43 -14.23
N ALA A 281 -7.96 -19.49 -14.85
CA ALA A 281 -7.64 -20.89 -14.52
C ALA A 281 -6.14 -21.23 -14.64
N ASN A 282 -5.42 -20.54 -15.53
CA ASN A 282 -4.01 -20.80 -15.84
C ASN A 282 -3.08 -19.65 -15.42
N ASP A 283 -3.57 -18.65 -14.70
CA ASP A 283 -2.76 -17.49 -14.31
C ASP A 283 -1.81 -17.80 -13.14
N PHE A 284 -2.13 -18.83 -12.34
CA PHE A 284 -1.41 -19.15 -11.11
C PHE A 284 -0.98 -20.62 -11.06
N ASN A 285 0.21 -20.87 -10.49
CA ASN A 285 0.69 -22.22 -10.23
C ASN A 285 0.09 -22.77 -8.93
N VAL A 286 -0.98 -23.57 -9.06
CA VAL A 286 -1.70 -24.18 -7.93
C VAL A 286 -0.82 -25.14 -7.13
N LEU A 287 0.11 -25.87 -7.78
CA LEU A 287 1.00 -26.81 -7.07
C LEU A 287 1.96 -26.09 -6.14
N SER A 288 2.50 -24.94 -6.55
CA SER A 288 3.33 -24.10 -5.68
C SER A 288 2.53 -23.61 -4.47
N ALA A 289 1.30 -23.11 -4.67
CA ALA A 289 0.44 -22.69 -3.57
C ALA A 289 0.10 -23.84 -2.61
N LEU A 290 -0.17 -25.05 -3.12
CA LEU A 290 -0.44 -26.23 -2.29
C LEU A 290 0.78 -26.67 -1.48
N SER A 291 1.98 -26.62 -2.07
CA SER A 291 3.23 -26.94 -1.36
C SER A 291 3.44 -26.00 -0.16
N GLU A 292 3.24 -24.69 -0.37
CA GLU A 292 3.36 -23.70 0.68
C GLU A 292 2.24 -23.79 1.73
N LEU A 293 1.02 -24.15 1.32
CA LEU A 293 -0.09 -24.39 2.25
C LEU A 293 0.18 -25.63 3.12
N TYR A 294 0.76 -26.68 2.53
CA TYR A 294 1.07 -27.93 3.23
C TYR A 294 2.05 -27.73 4.41
N PHE A 295 2.90 -26.70 4.37
CA PHE A 295 3.70 -26.30 5.53
C PHE A 295 2.86 -26.07 6.79
N TYR A 296 1.69 -25.45 6.66
CA TYR A 296 0.80 -25.22 7.81
C TYR A 296 0.10 -26.51 8.26
N VAL A 297 -0.18 -27.43 7.34
CA VAL A 297 -0.75 -28.74 7.66
C VAL A 297 0.21 -29.55 8.53
N THR A 298 1.51 -29.56 8.20
CA THR A 298 2.52 -30.28 8.99
C THR A 298 2.78 -29.60 10.32
N LYS A 299 2.89 -28.26 10.33
CA LYS A 299 3.12 -27.46 11.53
C LYS A 299 2.03 -27.62 12.59
N TYR A 300 0.76 -27.70 12.17
CA TYR A 300 -0.41 -27.80 13.06
C TYR A 300 -1.14 -29.14 12.92
N ARG A 301 -0.39 -30.20 12.58
CA ARG A 301 -0.93 -31.51 12.25
C ARG A 301 -1.90 -32.03 13.32
N GLN A 302 -1.50 -31.98 14.58
CA GLN A 302 -2.28 -32.59 15.66
C GLN A 302 -3.57 -31.82 15.92
N GLU A 303 -3.52 -30.50 15.90
CA GLU A 303 -4.65 -29.60 16.10
C GLU A 303 -5.69 -29.76 14.99
N ILE A 304 -5.22 -29.83 13.73
CA ILE A 304 -6.09 -30.05 12.57
C ILE A 304 -6.76 -31.42 12.65
N LEU A 305 -5.99 -32.49 12.88
CA LEU A 305 -6.53 -33.86 12.95
C LEU A 305 -7.54 -34.02 14.10
N THR A 306 -7.25 -33.41 15.24
CA THR A 306 -8.17 -33.41 16.40
C THR A 306 -9.46 -32.68 16.07
N SER A 307 -9.37 -31.55 15.35
CA SER A 307 -10.55 -30.77 14.93
C SER A 307 -11.41 -31.56 13.93
N LEU A 308 -10.78 -32.23 12.96
CA LEU A 308 -11.47 -33.09 11.99
C LEU A 308 -12.14 -34.30 12.65
N ASP A 309 -11.60 -34.80 13.76
CA ASP A 309 -12.19 -35.90 14.50
C ASP A 309 -13.32 -35.45 15.42
N ARG A 310 -13.26 -34.22 15.93
CA ARG A 310 -14.29 -33.63 16.80
C ARG A 310 -15.55 -33.25 16.02
N ASP A 311 -15.43 -32.74 14.81
CA ASP A 311 -16.58 -32.33 14.00
C ASP A 311 -17.34 -33.52 13.37
N ALA A 312 -18.66 -33.55 13.56
CA ALA A 312 -19.49 -34.66 13.09
C ALA A 312 -19.58 -34.73 11.55
N SER A 313 -19.60 -33.59 10.87
CA SER A 313 -19.62 -33.54 9.40
C SER A 313 -18.30 -34.05 8.82
N CYS A 314 -17.17 -33.69 9.44
CA CYS A 314 -15.86 -34.17 9.04
C CYS A 314 -15.69 -35.68 9.21
N ARG A 315 -16.19 -36.25 10.32
CA ARG A 315 -16.23 -37.71 10.53
C ARG A 315 -17.08 -38.42 9.46
N LYS A 316 -18.25 -37.87 9.13
CA LYS A 316 -19.13 -38.44 8.09
C LYS A 316 -18.42 -38.58 6.74
N HIS A 317 -17.59 -37.61 6.38
CA HIS A 317 -16.85 -37.59 5.11
C HIS A 317 -15.42 -38.16 5.19
N LYS A 318 -15.03 -38.70 6.36
CA LYS A 318 -13.71 -39.31 6.63
C LYS A 318 -12.54 -38.38 6.30
N PHE A 319 -12.66 -37.08 6.60
CA PHE A 319 -11.63 -36.09 6.26
C PHE A 319 -10.32 -36.31 7.03
N ARG A 320 -10.38 -36.76 8.30
CA ARG A 320 -9.19 -37.11 9.08
C ARG A 320 -8.34 -38.16 8.36
N GLN A 321 -8.97 -39.24 7.88
CA GLN A 321 -8.27 -40.33 7.20
C GLN A 321 -7.67 -39.88 5.87
N LYS A 322 -8.37 -39.03 5.11
CA LYS A 322 -7.85 -38.45 3.87
C LYS A 322 -6.61 -37.59 4.12
N LEU A 323 -6.62 -36.78 5.19
CA LEU A 323 -5.47 -35.95 5.54
C LEU A 323 -4.27 -36.80 5.99
N GLU A 324 -4.48 -37.83 6.80
CA GLU A 324 -3.42 -38.78 7.18
C GLU A 324 -2.81 -39.48 5.96
N GLN A 325 -3.62 -39.82 4.96
CA GLN A 325 -3.15 -40.38 3.70
C GLN A 325 -2.29 -39.39 2.92
N ILE A 326 -2.67 -38.12 2.86
CA ILE A 326 -1.84 -37.07 2.23
C ILE A 326 -0.51 -36.96 2.97
N ILE A 327 -0.54 -36.95 4.30
CA ILE A 327 0.68 -36.84 5.12
C ILE A 327 1.62 -38.03 4.87
N SER A 328 1.09 -39.25 4.85
CA SER A 328 1.91 -40.44 4.60
C SER A 328 2.47 -40.47 3.18
N LEU A 329 1.70 -40.08 2.17
CA LEU A 329 2.15 -40.01 0.78
C LEU A 329 3.33 -39.04 0.60
N VAL A 330 3.22 -37.83 1.15
CA VAL A 330 4.29 -36.82 1.04
C VAL A 330 5.55 -37.29 1.78
N SER A 331 5.41 -37.91 2.96
CA SER A 331 6.54 -38.46 3.72
C SER A 331 7.19 -39.69 3.08
N SER A 332 6.42 -40.50 2.33
CA SER A 332 6.96 -41.69 1.63
C SER A 332 7.77 -41.35 0.38
N SER A 333 7.64 -40.11 -0.10
CA SER A 333 8.27 -39.62 -1.33
C SER A 333 9.47 -38.70 -1.07
N SER A 334 9.79 -38.45 0.21
CA SER A 334 10.92 -37.61 0.68
C SER A 334 12.06 -38.46 1.19
#